data_AF-A0A7C6U1F4-F1
#
_entry.id   AF-A0A7C6U1F4-F1
#
_cell.length_a   1.000
_cell.length_b   1.000
_cell.length_c   1.000
_cell.angle_alpha   90.00
_cell.angle_beta   90.00
_cell.angle_gamma   90.00
#
_symmetry.space_group_name_H-M   'P 1'
#
loop_
_entity.id
_entity.type
_entity.pdbx_description
1 polymer ?
#
loop_
_entity_poly.entity_id
_entity_poly.type
_entity_poly.pdbx_seq_one_letter_code
_entity_poly.pdbx_strand_id
1 'polypeptide(L)' 'LLYQAMGKLNYRENKIMELRFGLKNGQEKTQKEVAEELGISQSYISRLEKRIIKRLKKEIKKLE' A
#
# COMPACT_ATOMS: atom_id res chain seq x y z
N LEU A 1 0.87 -15.71 0.31
CA LEU A 1 0.64 -14.91 1.53
C LEU A 1 0.36 -13.43 1.25
N LEU A 2 1.27 -12.65 0.65
CA LEU A 2 1.06 -11.19 0.45
C LEU A 2 -0.22 -10.84 -0.33
N TYR A 3 -0.41 -11.39 -1.54
CA TYR A 3 -1.60 -11.12 -2.35
C TYR A 3 -2.92 -11.53 -1.65
N GLN A 4 -2.90 -12.60 -0.85
CA GLN A 4 -4.05 -13.01 -0.05
C GLN A 4 -4.34 -11.98 1.06
N ALA A 5 -3.31 -11.48 1.74
CA ALA A 5 -3.45 -10.41 2.75
C ALA A 5 -3.92 -9.09 2.12
N MET A 6 -3.45 -8.76 0.92
CA MET A 6 -3.90 -7.59 0.15
C MET A 6 -5.38 -7.66 -0.24
N GLY A 7 -5.95 -8.86 -0.38
CA GLY A 7 -7.39 -9.05 -0.55
C GLY A 7 -8.26 -8.51 0.60
N LYS A 8 -7.67 -8.13 1.74
CA LYS A 8 -8.37 -7.47 2.85
C LYS A 8 -8.30 -5.95 2.79
N LEU A 9 -7.42 -5.39 1.96
CA LEU A 9 -7.30 -3.94 1.78
C LEU A 9 -8.45 -3.41 0.93
N ASN A 10 -8.86 -2.17 1.18
CA ASN A 10 -9.80 -1.50 0.27
C ASN A 10 -9.10 -1.09 -1.03
N TYR A 11 -9.87 -0.65 -2.03
CA TYR A 11 -9.34 -0.24 -3.34
C TYR A 11 -8.23 0.82 -3.24
N ARG A 12 -8.42 1.84 -2.39
CA ARG A 12 -7.43 2.92 -2.24
C ARG A 12 -6.14 2.43 -1.59
N GLU A 13 -6.26 1.61 -0.56
CA GLU A 13 -5.12 0.98 0.12
C GLU A 13 -4.34 0.06 -0.85
N ASN A 14 -5.04 -0.76 -1.63
CA ASN A 14 -4.44 -1.59 -2.66
C ASN A 14 -3.71 -0.74 -3.71
N LYS A 15 -4.36 0.30 -4.23
CA LYS A 15 -3.76 1.20 -5.22
C LYS A 15 -2.49 1.87 -4.67
N ILE A 16 -2.48 2.30 -3.41
CA ILE A 16 -1.28 2.86 -2.77
C ILE A 16 -0.16 1.81 -2.74
N MET A 17 -0.44 0.58 -2.34
CA MET A 17 0.57 -0.49 -2.28
C MET A 17 1.09 -0.87 -3.67
N GLU A 18 0.21 -0.97 -4.66
CA GLU A 18 0.58 -1.23 -6.05
C GLU A 18 1.54 -0.17 -6.60
N LEU A 19 1.24 1.11 -6.37
CA LEU A 19 2.09 2.20 -6.83
C LEU A 19 3.40 2.29 -6.04
N ARG A 20 3.37 2.14 -4.71
CA ARG A 20 4.56 2.31 -3.85
C ARG A 20 5.59 1.21 -4.05
N PHE A 21 5.14 -0.02 -4.33
CA PHE A 21 5.99 -1.21 -4.37
C PHE A 21 5.96 -1.92 -5.73
N GLY A 22 5.47 -1.25 -6.78
CA GLY A 22 5.51 -1.78 -8.15
C GLY A 22 4.77 -3.10 -8.35
N LEU A 23 3.78 -3.42 -7.52
CA LEU A 23 3.18 -4.77 -7.45
C LEU A 23 2.41 -5.18 -8.71
N LYS A 24 2.12 -4.23 -9.60
CA LYS A 24 1.39 -4.47 -10.86
C LYS A 24 2.28 -4.43 -12.10
N ASN A 25 3.24 -3.51 -12.15
CA ASN A 25 4.03 -3.21 -13.36
C ASN A 25 5.54 -3.15 -13.10
N GLY A 26 6.01 -3.49 -11.89
CA GLY A 26 7.41 -3.42 -11.49
C GLY A 26 7.95 -2.02 -11.26
N GLN A 27 7.13 -0.97 -11.41
CA GLN A 27 7.55 0.42 -11.24
C GLN A 27 7.12 0.94 -9.88
N GLU A 28 8.08 1.14 -9.00
CA GLU A 28 7.88 1.77 -7.70
C GLU A 28 7.80 3.29 -7.84
N LYS A 29 6.93 3.92 -7.05
CA LYS A 29 6.82 5.38 -6.92
C LYS A 29 7.11 5.79 -5.50
N THR A 30 7.79 6.90 -5.29
CA THR A 30 8.00 7.54 -3.99
C THR A 30 6.66 7.97 -3.34
N GLN A 31 6.66 8.22 -2.03
CA GLN A 31 5.46 8.74 -1.35
C GLN A 31 4.99 10.08 -1.93
N LYS A 32 5.94 10.89 -2.43
CA LYS A 32 5.67 12.17 -3.07
C LYS A 32 4.94 11.96 -4.40
N GLU A 33 5.46 11.10 -5.27
CA GLU A 33 4.84 10.81 -6.58
C GLU A 33 3.45 10.17 -6.42
N VAL A 34 3.26 9.27 -5.45
CA VAL A 34 1.94 8.70 -5.16
C VAL A 34 0.98 9.76 -4.60
N ALA A 35 1.47 10.68 -3.77
CA ALA A 35 0.70 11.80 -3.26
C ALA A 35 0.22 12.73 -4.39
N GLU A 36 1.12 13.06 -5.32
CA GLU A 36 0.80 13.86 -6.51
C GLU A 36 -0.23 13.15 -7.40
N GLU A 37 -0.07 11.85 -7.67
CA GLU A 37 -1.03 11.08 -8.48
C GLU A 37 -2.42 10.95 -7.82
N LEU A 38 -2.47 10.83 -6.49
CA LEU A 38 -3.72 10.65 -5.74
C LEU A 38 -4.32 11.96 -5.22
N GLY A 39 -3.73 13.12 -5.55
CA GLY A 39 -4.21 14.44 -5.16
C GLY A 39 -4.28 14.66 -3.64
N ILE A 40 -3.32 14.10 -2.89
CA ILE A 40 -3.27 14.22 -1.41
C ILE A 40 -1.85 14.53 -0.94
N SER A 41 -1.68 14.91 0.33
CA SER A 41 -0.35 15.20 0.86
C SER A 41 0.53 13.95 1.02
N GLN A 42 1.83 14.11 0.80
CA GLN A 42 2.84 13.07 1.08
C GLN A 42 2.78 12.61 2.54
N SER A 43 2.52 13.52 3.49
CA SER A 43 2.35 13.17 4.90
C SER A 43 1.13 12.28 5.15
N TYR A 44 0.05 12.44 4.36
CA TYR A 44 -1.10 11.54 4.45
C TYR A 44 -0.79 10.16 3.86
N ILE A 45 -0.08 10.09 2.73
CA ILE A 45 0.43 8.82 2.18
C ILE A 45 1.29 8.09 3.21
N SER A 46 2.25 8.78 3.84
CA SER A 46 3.12 8.19 4.85
C SER A 46 2.33 7.55 6.01
N ARG A 47 1.30 8.25 6.51
CA ARG A 47 0.41 7.72 7.56
C ARG A 47 -0.39 6.51 7.09
N LEU A 48 -0.92 6.54 5.87
CA LEU A 48 -1.67 5.42 5.29
C LEU A 48 -0.76 4.21 5.09
N GLU A 49 0.41 4.37 4.47
CA GLU A 49 1.38 3.31 4.22
C GLU A 49 1.76 2.59 5.52
N LYS A 50 2.09 3.32 6.58
CA LYS A 50 2.40 2.75 7.90
C LYS A 50 1.25 1.90 8.45
N ARG A 51 0.00 2.37 8.29
CA ARG A 51 -1.21 1.66 8.75
C ARG A 51 -1.45 0.40 7.92
N ILE A 52 -1.33 0.49 6.60
CA ILE A 52 -1.52 -0.61 5.66
C ILE A 52 -0.49 -1.70 5.91
N ILE A 53 0.80 -1.35 6.02
CA ILE A 53 1.88 -2.32 6.30
C ILE A 53 1.64 -3.02 7.64
N LYS A 54 1.23 -2.29 8.69
CA LYS A 54 0.90 -2.90 9.99
C LYS A 54 -0.24 -3.91 9.88
N ARG A 55 -1.25 -3.61 9.06
CA ARG A 55 -2.38 -4.52 8.79
C ARG A 55 -1.92 -5.75 8.01
N LEU A 56 -1.17 -5.57 6.92
CA LEU A 56 -0.65 -6.67 6.10
C LEU A 56 0.22 -7.62 6.92
N LYS A 57 1.11 -7.11 7.77
CA LYS A 57 1.91 -7.95 8.69
C LYS A 57 1.04 -8.82 9.60
N LYS A 58 -0.06 -8.27 10.14
CA LYS A 58 -1.00 -9.03 10.97
C LYS A 58 -1.73 -10.09 10.18
N GLU A 59 -2.16 -9.79 8.95
CA GLU A 59 -2.87 -10.74 8.11
C GLU A 59 -1.94 -11.86 7.62
N ILE A 60 -0.69 -11.56 7.26
CA ILE A 60 0.30 -12.58 6.90
C ILE A 60 0.56 -13.52 8.08
N LYS A 61 0.75 -12.99 9.29
CA LYS A 61 0.95 -13.81 10.50
C LYS A 61 -0.22 -14.74 10.82
N LYS A 62 -1.44 -14.43 10.39
CA LYS A 62 -2.62 -15.32 10.57
C LYS A 62 -2.71 -16.42 9.51
N LEU A 63 -2.03 -16.23 8.38
CA LEU A 63 -2.00 -17.17 7.26
C LEU A 63 -0.79 -18.13 7.34
N GLU A 64 0.19 -17.79 8.19
CA GLU A 64 1.24 -18.70 8.68
C GLU A 64 0.65 -19.72 9.66
#